data_AF-A0A940I4I9-F1
#
_entry.id   AF-A0A940I4I9-F1
#
_cell.length_a   1.000
_cell.length_b   1.000
_cell.length_c   1.000
_cell.angle_alpha   90.00
_cell.angle_beta   90.00
_cell.angle_gamma   90.00
#
_symmetry.space_group_name_H-M   'P 1'
#
loop_
_entity.id
_entity.type
_entity.pdbx_description
1 polymer ?
#
loop_
_entity_poly.entity_id
_entity_poly.type
_entity_poly.pdbx_seq_one_letter_code
_entity_poly.pdbx_strand_id
1 'polypeptide(L)'
;MEIRKKFFFFLLGLIFVLSCTKPSFSLISPQTYEEIKKDFTPLSALIIGIEDSKIIIDKGRAQGVKPKDIFTVYKRGKKIVHPETGKTLGFLKEIIGKIEITDVEENFATGRVVFQKEAFPVPTPVERFTDLKIFIISETQTFDENLFLILKNDLPESTVVFDPNIKFKDLTPQYVVSQQYDLVFVLEENTIKVFDYKLDLIRYYGSLSYKKHITPSIATTKVYKPSATGIFSVNPPTILGKMKGDVIQAEFTDIDNDNVPEMIYFNSQGFFIVKIKGGLLVHYTPKAGKIVNFSIGPSSWIALNIFDENAGVMRSEILRYTNQQLIPIITNVNLILNFVDYTARGIRDTLIGQIFDPENFFGDEVYILKRENNQLIYAAQVKVPPDYKNIGSAFVDLDGDGNPEILNYLSDGRLAVYKDSKEVWVSPYPVAKHFYEVKLVKGKKGQEVVKKIVYPFIKPVPADINKDGKLEVLFVSSESPLEKVKRDLKYIPLNSATSQIFVLGFEGTYFFRNLWASQTGFITGLGVFENGIYYTLVKGKYPGAAESELYLSIF
;
A
#
# COMPACT_ATOMS: atom_id res chain seq x y z
N MET A 1 -25.28 -80.43 28.82
CA MET A 1 -25.70 -79.29 29.66
C MET A 1 -24.57 -78.27 29.58
N GLU A 2 -24.66 -77.15 28.85
CA GLU A 2 -25.73 -76.57 28.02
C GLU A 2 -25.18 -75.87 26.76
N ILE A 3 -25.96 -75.98 25.67
CA ILE A 3 -26.29 -74.96 24.64
C ILE A 3 -25.19 -74.20 23.87
N ARG A 4 -25.41 -74.11 22.55
CA ARG A 4 -24.52 -73.57 21.51
C ARG A 4 -25.20 -72.41 20.76
N LYS A 5 -24.41 -71.41 20.30
CA LYS A 5 -24.71 -70.39 19.25
C LYS A 5 -25.73 -69.27 19.55
N LYS A 6 -25.30 -68.01 19.35
CA LYS A 6 -25.55 -67.23 18.09
C LYS A 6 -24.75 -65.91 18.03
N PHE A 7 -24.55 -65.42 16.81
CA PHE A 7 -23.92 -64.14 16.41
C PHE A 7 -24.68 -62.89 16.91
N PHE A 8 -23.98 -61.80 17.24
CA PHE A 8 -24.19 -60.48 16.61
C PHE A 8 -23.00 -59.52 16.79
N PHE A 9 -22.94 -58.47 15.97
CA PHE A 9 -21.87 -57.46 15.85
C PHE A 9 -21.71 -56.55 17.08
N PHE A 10 -20.46 -56.20 17.46
CA PHE A 10 -19.90 -54.86 17.21
C PHE A 10 -18.38 -54.80 17.44
N LEU A 11 -17.65 -54.10 16.55
CA LEU A 11 -16.21 -53.87 16.67
C LEU A 11 -15.96 -52.42 17.11
N LEU A 12 -15.71 -52.21 18.40
CA LEU A 12 -14.99 -51.05 18.93
C LEU A 12 -13.72 -51.62 19.61
N GLY A 13 -12.52 -51.12 19.38
CA GLY A 13 -12.18 -49.73 19.04
C GLY A 13 -11.23 -49.14 20.09
N LEU A 14 -10.35 -49.97 20.68
CA LEU A 14 -9.39 -49.54 21.69
C LEU A 14 -8.14 -48.94 21.02
N ILE A 15 -8.29 -47.77 20.41
CA ILE A 15 -7.16 -47.00 19.89
C ILE A 15 -6.61 -46.12 21.01
N PHE A 16 -5.29 -46.26 21.19
CA PHE A 16 -4.44 -45.52 22.11
C PHE A 16 -4.67 -43.99 22.00
N VAL A 17 -5.23 -43.35 23.03
CA VAL A 17 -5.27 -41.88 23.13
C VAL A 17 -3.93 -41.40 23.68
N LEU A 18 -2.92 -41.36 22.80
CA LEU A 18 -1.75 -40.51 23.02
C LEU A 18 -2.17 -39.06 22.77
N SER A 19 -2.55 -38.37 23.84
CA SER A 19 -2.74 -36.92 23.87
C SER A 19 -1.40 -36.23 23.62
N CYS A 20 -0.96 -36.20 22.36
CA CYS A 20 0.21 -35.47 21.92
C CYS A 20 -0.11 -33.97 21.95
N THR A 21 0.01 -33.36 23.12
CA THR A 21 0.13 -31.91 23.27
C THR A 21 1.40 -31.49 22.54
N LYS A 22 1.25 -31.09 21.28
CA LYS A 22 2.36 -30.53 20.51
C LYS A 22 2.83 -29.27 21.26
N PRO A 23 4.09 -29.21 21.74
CA PRO A 23 4.62 -27.97 22.26
C PRO A 23 4.57 -26.95 21.13
N SER A 24 3.71 -25.95 21.31
CA SER A 24 3.46 -24.93 20.30
C SER A 24 4.51 -23.84 20.52
N PHE A 25 5.70 -24.10 19.98
CA PHE A 25 6.78 -23.13 19.96
C PHE A 25 6.39 -21.93 19.09
N SER A 26 6.75 -20.74 19.54
CA SER A 26 6.72 -19.52 18.72
C SER A 26 7.47 -19.75 17.41
N LEU A 27 6.90 -19.29 16.28
CA LEU A 27 7.52 -19.41 14.96
C LEU A 27 8.32 -18.16 14.58
N ILE A 28 8.48 -17.21 15.51
CA ILE A 28 9.31 -16.02 15.33
C ILE A 28 10.78 -16.47 15.29
N SER A 29 11.48 -16.15 14.20
CA SER A 29 12.85 -16.61 14.00
C SER A 29 13.85 -15.84 14.88
N PRO A 30 14.97 -16.45 15.30
CA PRO A 30 16.04 -15.71 15.99
C PRO A 30 16.57 -14.51 15.21
N GLN A 31 16.56 -14.54 13.87
CA GLN A 31 16.94 -13.37 13.06
C GLN A 31 15.97 -12.19 13.24
N THR A 32 14.67 -12.47 13.38
CA THR A 32 13.63 -11.44 13.62
C THR A 32 13.92 -10.65 14.90
N TYR A 33 14.42 -11.34 15.93
CA TYR A 33 14.83 -10.72 17.18
C TYR A 33 16.08 -9.86 17.02
N GLU A 34 17.14 -10.33 16.35
CA GLU A 34 18.35 -9.54 16.10
C GLU A 34 18.09 -8.29 15.24
N GLU A 35 17.13 -8.35 14.31
CA GLU A 35 16.66 -7.17 13.56
C GLU A 35 16.04 -6.12 14.49
N ILE A 36 15.19 -6.54 15.44
CA ILE A 36 14.59 -5.64 16.44
C ILE A 36 15.66 -5.00 17.32
N LYS A 37 16.63 -5.78 17.84
CA LYS A 37 17.73 -5.25 18.66
C LYS A 37 18.50 -4.13 17.94
N LYS A 38 18.87 -4.41 16.68
CA LYS A 38 19.61 -3.48 15.83
C LYS A 38 18.81 -2.20 15.53
N ASP A 39 17.52 -2.34 15.24
CA ASP A 39 16.66 -1.20 14.93
C ASP A 39 16.39 -0.32 16.14
N PHE A 40 16.14 -0.93 17.31
CA PHE A 40 15.83 -0.21 18.55
C PHE A 40 17.06 0.21 19.36
N THR A 41 18.28 -0.08 18.89
CA THR A 41 19.52 0.33 19.58
C THR A 41 19.50 1.84 19.90
N PRO A 42 19.68 2.25 21.17
CA PRO A 42 19.72 3.65 21.56
C PRO A 42 20.82 4.45 20.86
N LEU A 43 20.54 5.71 20.55
CA LEU A 43 21.44 6.60 19.82
C LEU A 43 21.37 8.02 20.39
N SER A 44 22.48 8.55 20.88
CA SER A 44 22.58 9.94 21.33
C SER A 44 22.76 10.90 20.15
N ALA A 45 22.01 12.00 20.18
CA ALA A 45 22.08 13.11 19.23
C ALA A 45 21.90 14.45 19.95
N LEU A 46 22.04 15.54 19.20
CA LEU A 46 21.75 16.90 19.62
C LEU A 46 20.68 17.51 18.71
N ILE A 47 19.68 18.18 19.29
CA ILE A 47 18.91 19.20 18.57
C ILE A 47 19.89 20.33 18.25
N ILE A 48 20.02 20.65 16.97
CA ILE A 48 20.94 21.68 16.43
C ILE A 48 20.21 22.86 15.76
N GLY A 49 18.90 22.73 15.53
CA GLY A 49 18.08 23.79 14.95
C GLY A 49 16.59 23.59 15.22
N ILE A 50 15.84 24.68 15.21
CA ILE A 50 14.38 24.71 15.27
C ILE A 50 13.91 25.76 14.27
N GLU A 51 13.28 25.31 13.19
CA GLU A 51 12.83 26.15 12.06
C GLU A 51 11.40 25.74 11.69
N ASP A 52 10.47 26.70 11.56
CA ASP A 52 9.06 26.45 11.20
C ASP A 52 8.40 25.28 11.96
N SER A 53 8.65 25.23 13.28
CA SER A 53 8.22 24.16 14.20
C SER A 53 8.77 22.75 13.92
N LYS A 54 9.70 22.60 12.96
CA LYS A 54 10.52 21.39 12.76
C LYS A 54 11.73 21.43 13.68
N ILE A 55 12.04 20.27 14.28
CA ILE A 55 13.21 20.05 15.11
C ILE A 55 14.29 19.37 14.26
N ILE A 56 15.50 19.92 14.22
CA ILE A 56 16.62 19.39 13.43
C ILE A 56 17.63 18.73 14.38
N ILE A 57 18.03 17.48 14.12
CA ILE A 57 19.03 16.74 14.93
C ILE A 57 20.31 16.41 14.14
N ASP A 58 21.44 16.34 14.84
CA ASP A 58 22.79 16.11 14.28
C ASP A 58 23.09 14.64 13.88
N LYS A 59 22.06 13.82 13.65
CA LYS A 59 22.16 12.42 13.21
C LYS A 59 21.16 12.17 12.09
N GLY A 60 21.59 11.46 11.07
CA GLY A 60 20.79 11.08 9.91
C GLY A 60 20.98 9.61 9.54
N ARG A 61 20.77 9.31 8.26
CA ARG A 61 20.80 7.95 7.69
C ARG A 61 22.14 7.24 7.91
N ALA A 62 23.26 7.95 7.83
CA ALA A 62 24.60 7.41 8.04
C ALA A 62 24.82 6.91 9.49
N GLN A 63 24.02 7.40 10.45
CA GLN A 63 24.03 6.93 11.84
C GLN A 63 22.83 6.02 12.17
N GLY A 64 22.07 5.59 11.16
CA GLY A 64 20.98 4.63 11.31
C GLY A 64 19.65 5.21 11.80
N VAL A 65 19.47 6.54 11.74
CA VAL A 65 18.17 7.19 12.01
C VAL A 65 17.17 6.83 10.91
N LYS A 66 15.90 6.59 11.29
CA LYS A 66 14.80 6.29 10.38
C LYS A 66 13.59 7.20 10.66
N PRO A 67 12.71 7.47 9.67
CA PRO A 67 11.40 8.07 9.93
C PRO A 67 10.61 7.26 10.96
N LYS A 68 9.80 7.94 11.78
CA LYS A 68 9.11 7.40 12.96
C LYS A 68 10.02 6.92 14.11
N ASP A 69 11.34 7.15 14.07
CA ASP A 69 12.16 7.03 15.29
C ASP A 69 11.70 8.08 16.32
N ILE A 70 11.62 7.67 17.59
CA ILE A 70 11.26 8.55 18.71
C ILE A 70 12.53 8.86 19.51
N PHE A 71 12.78 10.15 19.72
CA PHE A 71 13.88 10.66 20.54
C PHE A 71 13.33 11.37 21.77
N THR A 72 13.80 10.99 22.96
CA THR A 72 13.49 11.69 24.22
C THR A 72 14.45 12.85 24.39
N VAL A 73 13.92 14.00 24.83
CA VAL A 73 14.63 15.29 24.92
C VAL A 73 14.97 15.60 26.37
N TYR A 74 16.25 15.87 26.65
CA TYR A 74 16.75 16.01 28.02
C TYR A 74 17.33 17.40 28.32
N LYS A 75 17.03 17.88 29.53
CA LYS A 75 17.70 18.99 30.19
C LYS A 75 18.76 18.45 31.14
N ARG A 76 19.89 19.16 31.25
CA ARG A 76 20.90 18.90 32.29
C ARG A 76 20.38 19.45 33.62
N GLY A 77 19.94 18.55 34.49
CA GLY A 77 19.53 18.84 35.86
C GLY A 77 20.71 18.95 36.82
N LYS A 78 20.47 18.60 38.10
CA LYS A 78 21.48 18.75 39.17
C LYS A 78 22.75 17.95 38.90
N LYS A 79 23.90 18.55 39.21
CA LYS A 79 25.23 17.93 39.15
C LYS A 79 25.35 16.80 40.18
N ILE A 80 25.71 15.60 39.73
CA ILE A 80 25.95 14.43 40.60
C ILE A 80 27.44 14.41 40.96
N VAL A 81 27.73 14.38 42.26
CA VAL A 81 29.09 14.42 42.82
C VAL A 81 29.28 13.20 43.72
N HIS A 82 30.40 12.50 43.56
CA HIS A 82 30.76 11.38 44.42
C HIS A 82 31.01 11.89 45.85
N PRO A 83 30.33 11.37 46.89
CA PRO A 83 30.37 11.94 48.24
C PRO A 83 31.79 11.95 48.83
N GLU A 84 32.57 10.88 48.60
CA GLU A 84 33.92 10.75 49.17
C GLU A 84 35.03 11.43 48.36
N THR A 85 34.94 11.46 47.02
CA THR A 85 36.05 11.92 46.15
C THR A 85 35.84 13.34 45.59
N GLY A 86 34.67 13.94 45.78
CA GLY A 86 34.31 15.23 45.18
C GLY A 86 34.24 15.24 43.64
N LYS A 87 34.50 14.10 42.99
CA LYS A 87 34.52 13.98 41.54
C LYS A 87 33.11 14.11 40.98
N THR A 88 32.98 14.85 39.88
CA THR A 88 31.71 14.95 39.15
C THR A 88 31.46 13.63 38.43
N LEU A 89 30.35 12.97 38.75
CA LEU A 89 29.93 11.72 38.11
C LEU A 89 29.03 11.98 36.89
N GLY A 90 28.33 13.10 36.87
CA GLY A 90 27.48 13.51 35.74
C GLY A 90 26.51 14.61 36.12
N PHE A 91 25.42 14.70 35.35
CA PHE A 91 24.25 15.52 35.66
C PHE A 91 23.02 14.62 35.62
N LEU A 92 22.03 14.90 36.47
CA LEU A 92 20.72 14.27 36.38
C LEU A 92 20.11 14.59 35.00
N LYS A 93 19.64 13.59 34.26
CA LYS A 93 18.81 13.79 33.06
C LYS A 93 17.40 14.19 33.53
N GLU A 94 16.84 15.28 32.99
CA GLU A 94 15.45 15.66 33.20
C GLU A 94 14.72 15.67 31.86
N ILE A 95 13.66 14.85 31.71
CA ILE A 95 12.89 14.79 30.46
C ILE A 95 12.07 16.08 30.30
N ILE A 96 12.29 16.78 29.18
CA ILE A 96 11.59 18.02 28.81
C ILE A 96 10.71 17.88 27.56
N GLY A 97 10.83 16.77 26.81
CA GLY A 97 9.98 16.51 25.65
C GLY A 97 10.30 15.18 24.97
N LYS A 98 9.57 14.91 23.88
CA LYS A 98 9.84 13.84 22.91
C LYS A 98 9.56 14.34 21.50
N ILE A 99 10.37 13.89 20.54
CA ILE A 99 10.23 14.22 19.11
C ILE A 99 10.12 12.93 18.28
N GLU A 100 9.34 12.98 17.21
CA GLU A 100 9.18 11.92 16.21
C GLU A 100 9.82 12.39 14.90
N ILE A 101 10.76 11.61 14.37
CA ILE A 101 11.45 11.92 13.11
C ILE A 101 10.47 11.79 11.92
N THR A 102 10.39 12.83 11.10
CA THR A 102 9.57 12.86 9.87
C THR A 102 10.43 12.58 8.64
N ASP A 103 11.58 13.25 8.54
CA ASP A 103 12.43 13.26 7.34
C ASP A 103 13.88 12.99 7.72
N VAL A 104 14.61 12.21 6.93
CA VAL A 104 15.98 11.77 7.24
C VAL A 104 16.92 11.99 6.05
N GLU A 105 17.82 12.96 6.22
CA GLU A 105 18.96 13.21 5.34
C GLU A 105 20.17 12.38 5.76
N GLU A 106 21.28 12.49 5.03
CA GLU A 106 22.44 11.60 5.24
C GLU A 106 23.08 11.79 6.62
N ASN A 107 23.26 13.03 7.08
CA ASN A 107 23.96 13.37 8.33
C ASN A 107 23.12 14.15 9.35
N PHE A 108 21.87 14.45 9.03
CA PHE A 108 20.91 15.09 9.94
C PHE A 108 19.51 14.53 9.68
N ALA A 109 18.58 14.79 10.58
CA ALA A 109 17.18 14.46 10.41
C ALA A 109 16.30 15.59 10.93
N THR A 110 15.09 15.70 10.40
CA THR A 110 14.07 16.62 10.91
C THR A 110 12.88 15.85 11.46
N GLY A 111 12.25 16.41 12.48
CA GLY A 111 11.12 15.79 13.16
C GLY A 111 10.16 16.80 13.75
N ARG A 112 9.05 16.28 14.26
CA ARG A 112 8.00 17.04 14.94
C ARG A 112 7.99 16.75 16.43
N VAL A 113 7.55 17.73 17.21
CA VAL A 113 7.29 17.55 18.63
C VAL A 113 6.08 16.65 18.83
N VAL A 114 6.21 15.60 19.65
CA VAL A 114 5.07 14.76 20.09
C VAL A 114 4.72 14.97 21.56
N PHE A 115 5.68 15.38 22.38
CA PHE A 115 5.46 15.83 23.75
C PHE A 115 6.42 16.97 24.08
N GLN A 116 5.93 18.00 24.78
CA GLN A 116 6.74 19.12 25.23
C GLN A 116 6.29 19.61 26.60
N LYS A 117 7.23 19.63 27.54
CA LYS A 117 7.06 20.13 28.91
C LYS A 117 7.75 21.49 29.10
N GLU A 118 8.89 21.69 28.43
CA GLU A 118 9.63 22.96 28.43
C GLU A 118 10.08 23.31 27.00
N ALA A 119 10.49 24.56 26.77
CA ALA A 119 11.20 24.91 25.53
C ALA A 119 12.44 24.04 25.35
N PHE A 120 12.85 23.78 24.12
CA PHE A 120 14.09 23.06 23.80
C PHE A 120 15.19 24.09 23.47
N PRO A 121 16.17 24.35 24.35
CA PRO A 121 17.34 25.16 24.00
C PRO A 121 18.09 24.58 22.81
N VAL A 122 18.89 25.38 22.12
CA VAL A 122 19.80 24.87 21.08
C VAL A 122 21.24 25.16 21.49
N PRO A 123 22.13 24.15 21.58
CA PRO A 123 21.87 22.72 21.40
C PRO A 123 21.23 22.05 22.63
N THR A 124 20.41 21.01 22.42
CA THR A 124 19.83 20.17 23.49
C THR A 124 20.07 18.68 23.23
N PRO A 125 20.51 17.88 24.22
CA PRO A 125 20.71 16.45 24.05
C PRO A 125 19.39 15.69 23.92
N VAL A 126 19.39 14.73 23.00
CA VAL A 126 18.30 13.80 22.78
C VAL A 126 18.83 12.37 22.63
N GLU A 127 18.07 11.37 23.03
CA GLU A 127 18.46 9.96 22.87
C GLU A 127 17.30 9.14 22.30
N ARG A 128 17.63 8.25 21.36
CA ARG A 128 16.65 7.43 20.64
C ARG A 128 16.13 6.27 21.49
N PHE A 129 14.82 6.06 21.51
CA PHE A 129 14.12 4.94 22.17
C PHE A 129 14.37 4.76 23.69
N THR A 130 14.88 5.79 24.37
CA THR A 130 15.04 5.86 25.83
C THR A 130 13.80 6.48 26.51
N ASP A 131 13.58 6.15 27.79
CA ASP A 131 12.44 6.60 28.60
C ASP A 131 11.07 6.43 27.90
N LEU A 132 10.92 5.37 27.10
CA LEU A 132 9.65 5.03 26.46
C LEU A 132 8.81 4.12 27.36
N LYS A 133 7.50 4.33 27.39
CA LYS A 133 6.54 3.36 27.90
C LYS A 133 6.08 2.50 26.74
N ILE A 134 6.66 1.31 26.63
CA ILE A 134 6.42 0.36 25.55
C ILE A 134 5.38 -0.64 26.03
N PHE A 135 4.29 -0.80 25.29
CA PHE A 135 3.32 -1.85 25.53
C PHE A 135 3.57 -3.02 24.60
N ILE A 136 3.50 -4.24 25.12
CA ILE A 136 3.61 -5.47 24.35
C ILE A 136 2.34 -6.27 24.57
N ILE A 137 1.68 -6.64 23.46
CA ILE A 137 0.51 -7.52 23.45
C ILE A 137 0.75 -8.70 22.50
N SER A 138 0.02 -9.80 22.70
CA SER A 138 0.12 -10.99 21.85
C SER A 138 -1.22 -11.38 21.26
N GLU A 139 -1.28 -11.58 19.95
CA GLU A 139 -2.42 -12.21 19.26
C GLU A 139 -2.38 -13.74 19.34
N THR A 140 -1.24 -14.33 19.72
CA THR A 140 -1.09 -15.78 19.84
C THR A 140 -1.64 -16.31 21.16
N GLN A 141 -1.95 -17.62 21.19
CA GLN A 141 -2.33 -18.33 22.43
C GLN A 141 -1.09 -18.79 23.24
N THR A 142 0.10 -18.72 22.64
CA THR A 142 1.36 -19.23 23.18
C THR A 142 2.28 -18.08 23.52
N PHE A 143 2.52 -17.86 24.81
CA PHE A 143 3.33 -16.75 25.28
C PHE A 143 4.80 -16.92 24.85
N ASP A 144 5.33 -15.92 24.15
CA ASP A 144 6.76 -15.78 23.85
C ASP A 144 7.34 -14.60 24.65
N GLU A 145 8.05 -14.92 25.74
CA GLU A 145 8.72 -13.94 26.61
C GLU A 145 9.93 -13.27 25.94
N ASN A 146 10.46 -13.81 24.83
CA ASN A 146 11.74 -13.37 24.28
C ASN A 146 11.71 -11.88 23.90
N LEU A 147 10.62 -11.37 23.30
CA LEU A 147 10.54 -9.94 22.96
C LEU A 147 10.55 -9.05 24.20
N PHE A 148 9.83 -9.44 25.26
CA PHE A 148 9.81 -8.70 26.52
C PHE A 148 11.21 -8.67 27.15
N LEU A 149 11.90 -9.81 27.21
CA LEU A 149 13.25 -9.92 27.75
C LEU A 149 14.26 -9.09 26.93
N ILE A 150 14.19 -9.16 25.60
CA ILE A 150 15.04 -8.38 24.68
C ILE A 150 14.84 -6.88 24.89
N LEU A 151 13.60 -6.40 24.81
CA LEU A 151 13.33 -4.96 24.99
C LEU A 151 13.68 -4.49 26.40
N LYS A 152 13.53 -5.33 27.43
CA LYS A 152 13.92 -4.97 28.80
C LYS A 152 15.43 -4.94 29.02
N ASN A 153 16.20 -5.77 28.31
CA ASN A 153 17.66 -5.79 28.35
C ASN A 153 18.27 -4.63 27.53
N ASP A 154 17.76 -4.41 26.32
CA ASP A 154 18.37 -3.51 25.34
C ASP A 154 17.86 -2.05 25.47
N LEU A 155 16.68 -1.85 26.09
CA LEU A 155 16.12 -0.54 26.44
C LEU A 155 15.94 -0.41 27.98
N PRO A 156 17.02 -0.42 28.79
CA PRO A 156 16.92 -0.49 30.25
C PRO A 156 16.28 0.76 30.88
N GLU A 157 16.42 1.93 30.25
CA GLU A 157 15.76 3.19 30.65
C GLU A 157 14.24 3.20 30.30
N SER A 158 13.76 2.26 29.48
CA SER A 158 12.35 2.19 29.05
C SER A 158 11.50 1.27 29.93
N THR A 159 10.24 1.65 30.10
CA THR A 159 9.22 0.88 30.83
C THR A 159 8.50 -0.03 29.85
N VAL A 160 8.90 -1.31 29.82
CA VAL A 160 8.20 -2.34 29.05
C VAL A 160 7.08 -2.93 29.90
N VAL A 161 5.84 -2.84 29.42
CA VAL A 161 4.64 -3.46 29.99
C VAL A 161 4.19 -4.56 29.03
N PHE A 162 3.93 -5.77 29.53
CA PHE A 162 3.35 -6.85 28.75
C PHE A 162 2.00 -7.25 29.34
N ASP A 163 0.97 -7.33 28.49
CA ASP A 163 -0.33 -7.91 28.86
C ASP A 163 -0.82 -8.85 27.73
N PRO A 164 -0.87 -10.18 27.95
CA PRO A 164 -1.34 -11.13 26.94
C PRO A 164 -2.87 -11.13 26.78
N ASN A 165 -3.60 -10.53 27.72
CA ASN A 165 -5.06 -10.57 27.77
C ASN A 165 -5.70 -9.50 26.89
N ILE A 166 -4.98 -8.40 26.66
CA ILE A 166 -5.40 -7.31 25.76
C ILE A 166 -4.96 -7.67 24.34
N LYS A 167 -5.89 -7.62 23.37
CA LYS A 167 -5.59 -7.80 21.94
C LYS A 167 -5.57 -6.45 21.23
N PHE A 168 -4.99 -6.39 20.04
CA PHE A 168 -4.80 -5.16 19.28
C PHE A 168 -6.13 -4.49 18.93
N LYS A 169 -7.15 -5.30 18.63
CA LYS A 169 -8.55 -4.86 18.43
C LYS A 169 -9.20 -4.20 19.65
N ASP A 170 -8.67 -4.43 20.86
CA ASP A 170 -9.17 -3.85 22.10
C ASP A 170 -8.43 -2.53 22.44
N LEU A 171 -7.40 -2.17 21.65
CA LEU A 171 -6.71 -0.89 21.73
C LEU A 171 -7.43 0.18 20.92
N THR A 172 -7.39 1.40 21.46
CA THR A 172 -7.76 2.62 20.75
C THR A 172 -6.64 3.65 20.96
N PRO A 173 -6.44 4.62 20.06
CA PRO A 173 -5.49 5.71 20.28
C PRO A 173 -5.75 6.42 21.61
N GLN A 174 -7.01 6.59 22.00
CA GLN A 174 -7.42 7.16 23.29
C GLN A 174 -6.96 6.30 24.48
N TYR A 175 -7.09 4.96 24.41
CA TYR A 175 -6.55 4.07 25.45
C TYR A 175 -5.02 4.19 25.54
N VAL A 176 -4.32 4.10 24.40
CA VAL A 176 -2.85 4.14 24.32
C VAL A 176 -2.31 5.46 24.88
N VAL A 177 -2.91 6.59 24.50
CA VAL A 177 -2.60 7.93 25.04
C VAL A 177 -2.96 8.05 26.52
N SER A 178 -4.11 7.51 26.97
CA SER A 178 -4.50 7.56 28.41
C SER A 178 -3.53 6.79 29.30
N GLN A 179 -2.97 5.70 28.78
CA GLN A 179 -1.94 4.90 29.44
C GLN A 179 -0.54 5.45 29.21
N GLN A 180 -0.38 6.53 28.42
CA GLN A 180 0.91 7.14 28.08
C GLN A 180 1.89 6.17 27.42
N TYR A 181 1.39 5.21 26.63
CA TYR A 181 2.25 4.33 25.84
C TYR A 181 2.77 5.08 24.61
N ASP A 182 4.10 5.08 24.43
CA ASP A 182 4.76 5.69 23.27
C ASP A 182 4.74 4.75 22.05
N LEU A 183 4.85 3.43 22.31
CA LEU A 183 4.93 2.37 21.32
C LEU A 183 4.09 1.15 21.76
N VAL A 184 3.49 0.47 20.79
CA VAL A 184 2.81 -0.82 20.98
C VAL A 184 3.43 -1.88 20.07
N PHE A 185 4.01 -2.93 20.65
CA PHE A 185 4.45 -4.12 19.94
C PHE A 185 3.34 -5.17 19.98
N VAL A 186 3.06 -5.77 18.84
CA VAL A 186 2.05 -6.82 18.66
C VAL A 186 2.73 -8.07 18.14
N LEU A 187 2.77 -9.12 18.96
CA LEU A 187 3.26 -10.43 18.56
C LEU A 187 2.15 -11.21 17.85
N GLU A 188 2.44 -11.66 16.64
CA GLU A 188 1.62 -12.62 15.88
C GLU A 188 2.39 -13.96 15.78
N GLU A 189 1.82 -14.98 15.11
CA GLU A 189 2.41 -16.33 15.11
C GLU A 189 3.86 -16.38 14.59
N ASN A 190 4.19 -15.52 13.63
CA ASN A 190 5.48 -15.45 12.93
C ASN A 190 5.93 -14.02 12.58
N THR A 191 5.27 -13.00 13.13
CA THR A 191 5.59 -11.58 12.89
C THR A 191 5.51 -10.75 14.17
N ILE A 192 6.23 -9.63 14.19
CA ILE A 192 6.12 -8.60 15.22
C ILE A 192 5.84 -7.27 14.52
N LYS A 193 4.71 -6.66 14.84
CA LYS A 193 4.32 -5.32 14.37
C LYS A 193 4.59 -4.30 15.47
N VAL A 194 5.04 -3.11 15.10
CA VAL A 194 5.25 -2.00 16.03
C VAL A 194 4.44 -0.81 15.57
N PHE A 195 3.62 -0.28 16.47
CA PHE A 195 2.78 0.88 16.26
C PHE A 195 3.19 2.01 17.20
N ASP A 196 2.91 3.26 16.80
CA ASP A 196 3.09 4.42 17.68
C ASP A 196 1.87 4.67 18.59
N TYR A 197 1.92 5.75 19.37
CA TYR A 197 0.86 6.17 20.29
C TYR A 197 -0.51 6.45 19.61
N LYS A 198 -0.56 6.59 18.27
CA LYS A 198 -1.80 6.74 17.48
C LYS A 198 -2.30 5.42 16.90
N LEU A 199 -1.59 4.32 17.14
CA LEU A 199 -1.76 3.04 16.46
C LEU A 199 -1.46 3.10 14.94
N ASP A 200 -0.62 4.04 14.49
CA ASP A 200 -0.04 3.98 13.14
C ASP A 200 1.05 2.89 13.12
N LEU A 201 1.06 2.00 12.11
CA LEU A 201 2.12 0.98 11.98
C LEU A 201 3.44 1.63 11.56
N ILE A 202 4.46 1.56 12.42
CA ILE A 202 5.77 2.19 12.19
C ILE A 202 6.89 1.18 11.85
N ARG A 203 6.81 -0.08 12.29
CA ARG A 203 7.76 -1.15 11.95
C ARG A 203 7.06 -2.51 11.83
N TYR A 204 7.67 -3.43 11.09
CA TYR A 204 7.23 -4.81 10.92
C TYR A 204 8.46 -5.71 10.81
N TYR A 205 8.43 -6.85 11.47
CA TYR A 205 9.52 -7.85 11.49
C TYR A 205 8.94 -9.26 11.33
N GLY A 206 9.67 -10.17 10.68
CA GLY A 206 9.27 -11.58 10.51
C GLY A 206 8.67 -11.95 9.15
N SER A 207 8.41 -13.24 8.93
CA SER A 207 8.06 -13.79 7.61
C SER A 207 6.55 -13.90 7.37
N LEU A 208 6.05 -13.34 6.27
CA LEU A 208 4.68 -13.51 5.81
C LEU A 208 4.37 -14.99 5.45
N SER A 209 3.88 -15.78 6.41
CA SER A 209 3.27 -17.09 6.17
C SER A 209 1.86 -17.15 6.76
N TYR A 210 0.87 -17.14 5.87
CA TYR A 210 -0.55 -17.05 6.19
C TYR A 210 -1.20 -18.44 6.35
N LYS A 211 -1.87 -18.68 7.48
CA LYS A 211 -2.93 -19.69 7.62
C LYS A 211 -4.15 -19.10 8.31
N LYS A 212 -5.33 -19.65 8.00
CA LYS A 212 -6.64 -19.02 8.16
C LYS A 212 -7.58 -19.90 8.98
N HIS A 213 -8.32 -19.31 9.92
CA HIS A 213 -9.54 -19.92 10.49
C HIS A 213 -10.64 -18.86 10.80
N ILE A 214 -11.89 -19.28 10.64
CA ILE A 214 -13.18 -18.63 10.95
C ILE A 214 -14.14 -19.78 11.31
N THR A 215 -15.28 -19.66 12.01
CA THR A 215 -16.22 -18.56 12.38
C THR A 215 -16.94 -19.03 13.69
N PRO A 216 -18.05 -18.47 14.24
CA PRO A 216 -18.86 -17.27 13.92
C PRO A 216 -19.19 -16.37 15.16
N SER A 217 -20.01 -15.32 14.97
CA SER A 217 -20.74 -14.64 16.06
C SER A 217 -22.15 -14.22 15.61
N ILE A 218 -23.10 -14.15 16.56
CA ILE A 218 -24.52 -13.82 16.36
C ILE A 218 -24.88 -12.62 17.25
N ALA A 219 -25.33 -11.51 16.61
CA ALA A 219 -26.35 -10.52 17.03
C ALA A 219 -26.29 -9.88 18.46
N THR A 220 -26.68 -8.63 18.75
CA THR A 220 -27.47 -7.57 18.06
C THR A 220 -27.09 -6.19 18.67
N THR A 221 -27.21 -5.09 17.93
CA THR A 221 -27.39 -3.72 18.51
C THR A 221 -28.12 -2.75 17.57
N LYS A 222 -28.97 -1.89 18.14
CA LYS A 222 -29.66 -0.69 17.58
C LYS A 222 -30.14 0.20 18.74
N VAL A 223 -30.23 1.55 18.70
CA VAL A 223 -29.77 2.57 17.72
C VAL A 223 -29.77 3.97 18.39
N TYR A 224 -28.76 4.81 18.16
CA TYR A 224 -29.01 6.13 17.54
C TYR A 224 -28.52 6.01 16.09
N LYS A 225 -29.10 6.78 15.17
CA LYS A 225 -29.05 6.46 13.74
C LYS A 225 -28.23 7.49 12.93
N PRO A 226 -26.90 7.33 12.82
CA PRO A 226 -26.30 7.30 11.49
C PRO A 226 -26.99 6.22 10.65
N SER A 227 -26.94 6.29 9.31
CA SER A 227 -27.27 5.10 8.52
C SER A 227 -26.33 3.97 8.95
N ALA A 228 -26.88 2.80 9.23
CA ALA A 228 -26.15 1.74 9.91
C ALA A 228 -25.33 0.90 8.92
N THR A 229 -24.21 1.42 8.43
CA THR A 229 -23.10 0.66 7.84
C THR A 229 -21.86 1.54 7.66
N GLY A 230 -20.81 1.30 8.45
CA GLY A 230 -19.42 1.77 8.21
C GLY A 230 -18.41 0.61 8.38
N ILE A 231 -18.92 -0.61 8.52
CA ILE A 231 -18.11 -1.83 8.59
C ILE A 231 -17.88 -2.28 7.16
N PHE A 232 -16.68 -2.00 6.62
CA PHE A 232 -16.19 -2.58 5.38
C PHE A 232 -16.26 -4.11 5.49
N SER A 233 -17.38 -4.69 5.05
CA SER A 233 -17.73 -6.10 5.27
C SER A 233 -17.28 -6.94 4.07
N VAL A 234 -16.00 -6.78 3.75
CA VAL A 234 -15.40 -7.27 2.51
C VAL A 234 -15.07 -8.75 2.65
N ASN A 235 -15.77 -9.60 1.91
CA ASN A 235 -15.58 -11.05 1.95
C ASN A 235 -14.18 -11.45 1.47
N PRO A 236 -13.56 -12.52 2.03
CA PRO A 236 -12.30 -13.04 1.51
C PRO A 236 -12.39 -13.34 0.01
N PRO A 237 -11.38 -12.97 -0.79
CA PRO A 237 -11.45 -13.07 -2.24
C PRO A 237 -11.57 -14.52 -2.71
N THR A 238 -12.42 -14.72 -3.71
CA THR A 238 -12.69 -16.01 -4.38
C THR A 238 -12.11 -15.97 -5.79
N ILE A 239 -11.51 -17.07 -6.24
CA ILE A 239 -11.00 -17.17 -7.61
C ILE A 239 -12.17 -17.44 -8.57
N LEU A 240 -12.36 -16.56 -9.55
CA LEU A 240 -13.39 -16.70 -10.59
C LEU A 240 -12.91 -17.54 -11.78
N GLY A 241 -11.61 -17.49 -12.09
CA GLY A 241 -11.05 -18.15 -13.24
C GLY A 241 -9.53 -17.96 -13.37
N LYS A 242 -8.96 -18.62 -14.37
CA LYS A 242 -7.53 -18.57 -14.70
C LYS A 242 -7.31 -18.41 -16.19
N MET A 243 -6.23 -17.73 -16.56
CA MET A 243 -5.85 -17.45 -17.93
C MET A 243 -4.36 -17.74 -18.12
N LYS A 244 -4.02 -18.36 -19.25
CA LYS A 244 -2.63 -18.60 -19.65
C LYS A 244 -2.03 -17.29 -20.19
N GLY A 245 -0.83 -16.94 -19.74
CA GLY A 245 -0.14 -15.71 -20.11
C GLY A 245 -0.26 -14.61 -19.07
N ASP A 246 0.50 -13.54 -19.30
CA ASP A 246 0.45 -12.30 -18.53
C ASP A 246 -0.83 -11.50 -18.82
N VAL A 247 -1.27 -10.76 -17.80
CA VAL A 247 -2.18 -9.62 -17.89
C VAL A 247 -1.41 -8.42 -17.35
N ILE A 248 -1.09 -7.44 -18.20
CA ILE A 248 -0.20 -6.32 -17.85
C ILE A 248 -0.97 -5.20 -17.13
N GLN A 249 -2.16 -4.89 -17.61
CA GLN A 249 -3.13 -4.02 -16.93
C GLN A 249 -4.53 -4.58 -17.21
N ALA A 250 -5.44 -4.52 -16.23
CA ALA A 250 -6.87 -4.75 -16.47
C ALA A 250 -7.76 -3.73 -15.76
N GLU A 251 -8.92 -3.45 -16.37
CA GLU A 251 -10.06 -2.73 -15.79
C GLU A 251 -11.33 -3.55 -15.99
N PHE A 252 -12.35 -3.28 -15.17
CA PHE A 252 -13.61 -4.02 -15.17
C PHE A 252 -14.77 -3.05 -15.34
N THR A 253 -15.67 -3.34 -16.27
CA THR A 253 -16.90 -2.59 -16.49
C THR A 253 -17.86 -3.40 -17.37
N ASP A 254 -19.15 -3.15 -17.26
CA ASP A 254 -20.14 -3.60 -18.24
C ASP A 254 -19.97 -2.75 -19.50
N ILE A 255 -19.34 -3.31 -20.54
CA ILE A 255 -19.00 -2.56 -21.76
C ILE A 255 -20.00 -2.78 -22.89
N ASP A 256 -20.78 -3.87 -22.85
CA ASP A 256 -21.85 -4.16 -23.81
C ASP A 256 -23.27 -3.83 -23.33
N ASN A 257 -23.42 -3.42 -22.07
CA ASN A 257 -24.66 -2.99 -21.38
C ASN A 257 -25.61 -4.17 -21.08
N ASP A 258 -25.07 -5.35 -20.75
CA ASP A 258 -25.84 -6.53 -20.33
C ASP A 258 -26.01 -6.68 -18.79
N ASN A 259 -25.46 -5.73 -18.01
CA ASN A 259 -25.35 -5.72 -16.55
C ASN A 259 -24.39 -6.78 -15.96
N VAL A 260 -23.50 -7.36 -16.76
CA VAL A 260 -22.39 -8.19 -16.29
C VAL A 260 -21.06 -7.49 -16.63
N PRO A 261 -20.09 -7.40 -15.70
CA PRO A 261 -18.82 -6.76 -16.01
C PRO A 261 -17.96 -7.64 -16.92
N GLU A 262 -17.48 -7.06 -18.02
CA GLU A 262 -16.34 -7.57 -18.76
C GLU A 262 -15.02 -7.31 -18.02
N MET A 263 -14.02 -8.12 -18.34
CA MET A 263 -12.62 -7.75 -18.09
C MET A 263 -12.01 -7.23 -19.39
N ILE A 264 -11.55 -5.98 -19.34
CA ILE A 264 -10.79 -5.34 -20.41
C ILE A 264 -9.33 -5.36 -19.96
N TYR A 265 -8.41 -5.81 -20.81
CA TYR A 265 -7.00 -5.91 -20.43
C TYR A 265 -6.06 -5.81 -21.63
N PHE A 266 -4.77 -5.63 -21.36
CA PHE A 266 -3.74 -5.86 -22.37
C PHE A 266 -2.62 -6.75 -21.88
N ASN A 267 -1.91 -7.37 -22.82
CA ASN A 267 -0.70 -8.12 -22.57
C ASN A 267 0.28 -8.01 -23.74
N SER A 268 1.34 -8.81 -23.74
CA SER A 268 2.34 -8.84 -24.82
C SER A 268 1.80 -9.16 -26.24
N GLN A 269 0.57 -9.64 -26.38
CA GLN A 269 -0.08 -10.02 -27.64
C GLN A 269 -1.10 -8.99 -28.16
N GLY A 270 -1.42 -7.96 -27.37
CA GLY A 270 -2.38 -6.91 -27.75
C GLY A 270 -3.35 -6.55 -26.63
N PHE A 271 -4.47 -5.96 -27.03
CA PHE A 271 -5.57 -5.48 -26.21
C PHE A 271 -6.78 -6.41 -26.35
N PHE A 272 -7.49 -6.68 -25.26
CA PHE A 272 -8.50 -7.73 -25.16
C PHE A 272 -9.71 -7.29 -24.35
N ILE A 273 -10.89 -7.75 -24.76
CA ILE A 273 -12.14 -7.67 -24.00
C ILE A 273 -12.69 -9.09 -23.87
N VAL A 274 -12.98 -9.53 -22.65
CA VAL A 274 -13.48 -10.88 -22.37
C VAL A 274 -14.67 -10.85 -21.41
N LYS A 275 -15.69 -11.69 -21.64
CA LYS A 275 -16.75 -11.91 -20.66
C LYS A 275 -16.22 -12.74 -19.49
N ILE A 276 -16.48 -12.31 -18.26
CA ILE A 276 -16.11 -13.06 -17.06
C ILE A 276 -16.85 -14.41 -17.05
N LYS A 277 -16.10 -15.52 -16.91
CA LYS A 277 -16.58 -16.92 -17.08
C LYS A 277 -17.15 -17.26 -18.48
N GLY A 278 -17.04 -16.35 -19.45
CA GLY A 278 -17.42 -16.58 -20.84
C GLY A 278 -16.19 -16.86 -21.71
N GLY A 279 -15.92 -15.96 -22.65
CA GLY A 279 -14.79 -16.08 -23.58
C GLY A 279 -14.36 -14.73 -24.15
N LEU A 280 -13.53 -14.79 -25.19
CA LEU A 280 -13.05 -13.63 -25.93
C LEU A 280 -14.19 -12.95 -26.68
N LEU A 281 -14.37 -11.64 -26.44
CA LEU A 281 -15.25 -10.79 -27.24
C LEU A 281 -14.46 -10.10 -28.36
N VAL A 282 -13.35 -9.43 -28.01
CA VAL A 282 -12.53 -8.67 -28.98
C VAL A 282 -11.05 -8.82 -28.66
N HIS A 283 -10.25 -8.99 -29.70
CA HIS A 283 -8.80 -8.76 -29.70
C HIS A 283 -8.49 -7.59 -30.64
N TYR A 284 -7.64 -6.67 -30.19
CA TYR A 284 -7.17 -5.51 -30.95
C TYR A 284 -5.66 -5.39 -30.83
N THR A 285 -4.98 -5.16 -31.96
CA THR A 285 -3.53 -4.94 -32.01
C THR A 285 -3.27 -3.56 -32.62
N PRO A 286 -2.60 -2.64 -31.90
CA PRO A 286 -2.18 -1.36 -32.45
C PRO A 286 -1.31 -1.52 -33.70
N LYS A 287 -1.44 -0.60 -34.65
CA LYS A 287 -0.70 -0.65 -35.93
C LYS A 287 0.81 -0.50 -35.78
N ALA A 288 1.27 0.17 -34.72
CA ALA A 288 2.67 0.41 -34.40
C ALA A 288 2.82 0.69 -32.89
N GLY A 289 4.04 0.53 -32.36
CA GLY A 289 4.36 0.79 -30.95
C GLY A 289 3.87 -0.30 -29.98
N LYS A 290 4.07 -0.05 -28.69
CA LYS A 290 3.62 -0.90 -27.58
C LYS A 290 2.53 -0.19 -26.78
N ILE A 291 1.56 -0.94 -26.27
CA ILE A 291 0.59 -0.42 -25.31
C ILE A 291 1.33 -0.07 -24.01
N VAL A 292 1.17 1.16 -23.55
CA VAL A 292 1.74 1.66 -22.28
C VAL A 292 0.76 1.43 -21.15
N ASN A 293 -0.48 1.89 -21.33
CA ASN A 293 -1.61 1.70 -20.45
C ASN A 293 -2.91 1.98 -21.23
N PHE A 294 -4.06 1.79 -20.61
CA PHE A 294 -5.33 2.31 -21.08
C PHE A 294 -6.17 2.87 -19.94
N SER A 295 -7.31 3.48 -20.28
CA SER A 295 -8.41 3.76 -19.35
C SER A 295 -9.75 3.66 -20.06
N ILE A 296 -10.79 3.27 -19.32
CA ILE A 296 -12.17 3.19 -19.85
C ILE A 296 -12.95 4.45 -19.45
N GLY A 297 -13.71 4.98 -20.41
CA GLY A 297 -14.66 6.07 -20.27
C GLY A 297 -16.12 5.62 -20.45
N PRO A 298 -17.09 6.55 -20.39
CA PRO A 298 -18.51 6.25 -20.51
C PRO A 298 -18.86 5.71 -21.91
N SER A 299 -20.03 5.10 -22.05
CA SER A 299 -20.59 4.69 -23.36
C SER A 299 -19.63 3.91 -24.26
N SER A 300 -18.86 3.02 -23.63
CA SER A 300 -17.93 2.09 -24.29
C SER A 300 -16.77 2.77 -25.05
N TRP A 301 -16.39 3.99 -24.63
CA TRP A 301 -15.16 4.68 -25.09
C TRP A 301 -13.93 4.19 -24.32
N ILE A 302 -12.79 4.05 -25.02
CA ILE A 302 -11.51 3.63 -24.42
C ILE A 302 -10.41 4.56 -24.91
N ALA A 303 -9.59 5.05 -23.99
CA ALA A 303 -8.35 5.75 -24.30
C ALA A 303 -7.19 4.75 -24.16
N LEU A 304 -6.55 4.41 -25.29
CA LEU A 304 -5.45 3.45 -25.38
C LEU A 304 -4.14 4.20 -25.64
N ASN A 305 -3.23 4.20 -24.66
CA ASN A 305 -1.94 4.89 -24.79
C ASN A 305 -0.91 3.94 -25.38
N ILE A 306 -0.29 4.37 -26.47
CA ILE A 306 0.65 3.57 -27.25
C ILE A 306 1.93 4.37 -27.44
N PHE A 307 3.09 3.78 -27.15
CA PHE A 307 4.39 4.41 -27.36
C PHE A 307 5.17 3.70 -28.47
N ASP A 308 5.59 4.47 -29.47
CA ASP A 308 6.46 3.99 -30.54
C ASP A 308 7.92 4.21 -30.14
N GLU A 309 8.52 3.20 -29.49
CA GLU A 309 9.92 3.25 -29.02
C GLU A 309 10.94 3.56 -30.13
N ASN A 310 10.63 3.23 -31.40
CA ASN A 310 11.54 3.50 -32.52
C ASN A 310 11.46 4.94 -33.01
N ALA A 311 10.25 5.51 -33.02
CA ALA A 311 10.01 6.90 -33.44
C ALA A 311 10.16 7.90 -32.29
N GLY A 312 10.12 7.44 -31.03
CA GLY A 312 10.19 8.29 -29.85
C GLY A 312 8.95 9.16 -29.63
N VAL A 313 7.77 8.69 -30.03
CA VAL A 313 6.50 9.46 -29.97
C VAL A 313 5.35 8.64 -29.37
N MET A 314 4.37 9.33 -28.79
CA MET A 314 3.08 8.72 -28.46
C MET A 314 2.20 8.61 -29.70
N ARG A 315 1.51 7.48 -29.82
CA ARG A 315 0.54 7.16 -30.88
C ARG A 315 -0.80 6.74 -30.28
N SER A 316 -1.22 7.41 -29.20
CA SER A 316 -2.43 7.06 -28.48
C SER A 316 -3.67 7.09 -29.36
N GLU A 317 -4.64 6.26 -29.03
CA GLU A 317 -5.86 6.05 -29.81
C GLU A 317 -7.10 6.22 -28.93
N ILE A 318 -8.15 6.82 -29.48
CA ILE A 318 -9.49 6.77 -28.91
C ILE A 318 -10.25 5.68 -29.66
N LEU A 319 -10.51 4.57 -28.97
CA LEU A 319 -11.29 3.46 -29.48
C LEU A 319 -12.74 3.57 -28.99
N ARG A 320 -13.67 3.01 -29.76
CA ARG A 320 -15.04 2.79 -29.34
C ARG A 320 -15.38 1.31 -29.50
N TYR A 321 -15.86 0.69 -28.43
CA TYR A 321 -16.45 -0.64 -28.50
C TYR A 321 -17.90 -0.52 -28.98
N THR A 322 -18.25 -1.23 -30.04
CA THR A 322 -19.61 -1.28 -30.60
C THR A 322 -19.77 -2.51 -31.47
N ASN A 323 -20.95 -3.15 -31.48
CA ASN A 323 -21.25 -4.34 -32.29
C ASN A 323 -20.18 -5.46 -32.16
N GLN A 324 -19.68 -5.70 -30.94
CA GLN A 324 -18.62 -6.66 -30.65
C GLN A 324 -17.31 -6.40 -31.43
N GLN A 325 -16.98 -5.13 -31.68
CA GLN A 325 -15.74 -4.70 -32.33
C GLN A 325 -15.15 -3.47 -31.63
N LEU A 326 -13.82 -3.35 -31.65
CA LEU A 326 -13.13 -2.11 -31.28
C LEU A 326 -12.81 -1.32 -32.54
N ILE A 327 -13.47 -0.17 -32.68
CA ILE A 327 -13.28 0.74 -33.82
C ILE A 327 -12.37 1.90 -33.37
N PRO A 328 -11.18 2.08 -33.97
CA PRO A 328 -10.36 3.25 -33.72
C PRO A 328 -10.98 4.49 -34.38
N ILE A 329 -11.46 5.44 -33.56
CA ILE A 329 -12.12 6.66 -34.02
C ILE A 329 -11.12 7.80 -34.23
N ILE A 330 -10.11 7.88 -33.36
CA ILE A 330 -9.01 8.86 -33.43
C ILE A 330 -7.71 8.10 -33.19
N THR A 331 -6.68 8.34 -34.00
CA THR A 331 -5.41 7.61 -33.94
C THR A 331 -4.22 8.57 -34.05
N ASN A 332 -3.03 8.09 -33.68
CA ASN A 332 -1.78 8.87 -33.69
C ASN A 332 -1.86 10.16 -32.84
N VAL A 333 -2.56 10.11 -31.71
CA VAL A 333 -2.61 11.23 -30.76
C VAL A 333 -1.33 11.25 -29.94
N ASN A 334 -0.52 12.31 -30.08
CA ASN A 334 0.73 12.48 -29.33
C ASN A 334 0.48 13.04 -27.90
N LEU A 335 -0.42 12.39 -27.16
CA LEU A 335 -0.80 12.72 -25.79
C LEU A 335 -0.89 11.44 -24.95
N ILE A 336 -0.70 11.56 -23.65
CA ILE A 336 -0.99 10.50 -22.67
C ILE A 336 -2.41 10.75 -22.16
N LEU A 337 -3.35 9.88 -22.52
CA LEU A 337 -4.79 10.04 -22.35
C LEU A 337 -5.33 9.29 -21.12
N ASN A 338 -6.35 9.83 -20.45
CA ASN A 338 -7.03 9.19 -19.30
C ASN A 338 -8.48 9.67 -19.18
N PHE A 339 -9.39 8.77 -18.84
CA PHE A 339 -10.76 9.11 -18.46
C PHE A 339 -10.86 9.26 -16.93
N VAL A 340 -11.21 10.47 -16.47
CA VAL A 340 -11.25 10.85 -15.05
C VAL A 340 -12.62 11.40 -14.65
N ASP A 341 -12.95 11.31 -13.36
CA ASP A 341 -14.10 12.02 -12.80
C ASP A 341 -13.66 13.42 -12.35
N TYR A 342 -13.55 14.33 -13.31
CA TYR A 342 -13.18 15.72 -13.05
C TYR A 342 -14.26 16.51 -12.29
N THR A 343 -15.44 15.91 -12.09
CA THR A 343 -16.64 16.59 -11.57
C THR A 343 -17.18 16.00 -10.27
N ALA A 344 -16.45 15.08 -9.63
CA ALA A 344 -16.84 14.40 -8.40
C ALA A 344 -18.25 13.76 -8.44
N ARG A 345 -18.65 13.19 -9.59
CA ARG A 345 -19.97 12.54 -9.79
C ARG A 345 -19.94 11.02 -9.69
N GLY A 346 -18.78 10.42 -9.40
CA GLY A 346 -18.53 8.97 -9.48
C GLY A 346 -18.38 8.44 -10.91
N ILE A 347 -18.39 9.30 -11.93
CA ILE A 347 -18.41 8.91 -13.35
C ILE A 347 -17.17 9.46 -14.05
N ARG A 348 -16.40 8.57 -14.68
CA ARG A 348 -15.16 8.91 -15.42
C ARG A 348 -15.44 9.49 -16.81
N ASP A 349 -16.29 10.51 -16.91
CA ASP A 349 -16.77 11.05 -18.19
C ASP A 349 -15.86 12.11 -18.85
N THR A 350 -14.85 12.61 -18.13
CA THR A 350 -13.95 13.65 -18.64
C THR A 350 -12.67 13.03 -19.19
N LEU A 351 -12.44 13.19 -20.50
CA LEU A 351 -11.18 12.83 -21.14
C LEU A 351 -10.14 13.93 -20.88
N ILE A 352 -9.01 13.57 -20.29
CA ILE A 352 -7.84 14.44 -20.15
C ILE A 352 -6.65 13.90 -20.94
N GLY A 353 -5.83 14.80 -21.47
CA GLY A 353 -4.56 14.49 -22.13
C GLY A 353 -3.41 15.27 -21.52
N GLN A 354 -2.37 14.57 -21.12
CA GLN A 354 -1.08 15.15 -20.74
C GLN A 354 -0.18 15.21 -21.98
N ILE A 355 0.57 16.31 -22.13
CA ILE A 355 1.57 16.45 -23.20
C ILE A 355 2.63 15.36 -23.05
N PHE A 356 2.99 14.72 -24.16
CA PHE A 356 4.15 13.82 -24.20
C PHE A 356 5.45 14.62 -24.34
N ASP A 357 6.39 14.37 -23.44
CA ASP A 357 7.73 14.97 -23.44
C ASP A 357 8.77 13.95 -23.95
N PRO A 358 9.55 14.25 -25.02
CA PRO A 358 10.53 13.32 -25.58
C PRO A 358 11.80 13.11 -24.74
N GLU A 359 12.05 13.89 -23.68
CA GLU A 359 13.09 13.66 -22.67
C GLU A 359 12.54 13.03 -21.39
N ASN A 360 11.38 13.49 -20.90
CA ASN A 360 10.83 13.16 -19.58
C ASN A 360 9.70 12.12 -19.61
N PHE A 361 9.19 11.79 -20.80
CA PHE A 361 7.94 11.06 -21.10
C PHE A 361 6.67 11.83 -20.75
N PHE A 362 6.56 12.33 -19.53
CA PHE A 362 5.45 13.13 -19.04
C PHE A 362 5.83 14.62 -19.11
N GLY A 363 5.07 15.42 -19.86
CA GLY A 363 5.18 16.88 -19.86
C GLY A 363 4.27 17.53 -18.81
N ASP A 364 4.59 18.77 -18.42
CA ASP A 364 3.94 19.43 -17.29
C ASP A 364 2.48 19.87 -17.54
N GLU A 365 2.08 19.99 -18.81
CA GLU A 365 0.74 20.47 -19.18
C GLU A 365 -0.26 19.33 -19.37
N VAL A 366 -1.44 19.51 -18.78
CA VAL A 366 -2.59 18.60 -18.87
C VAL A 366 -3.81 19.38 -19.29
N TYR A 367 -4.62 18.82 -20.19
CA TYR A 367 -5.78 19.48 -20.76
C TYR A 367 -7.02 18.58 -20.75
N ILE A 368 -8.19 19.17 -20.49
CA ILE A 368 -9.48 18.57 -20.82
C ILE A 368 -9.61 18.56 -22.35
N LEU A 369 -9.93 17.40 -22.90
CA LEU A 369 -10.09 17.21 -24.34
C LEU A 369 -11.57 17.00 -24.68
N LYS A 370 -12.06 17.76 -25.66
CA LYS A 370 -13.37 17.53 -26.29
C LYS A 370 -13.19 16.84 -27.63
N ARG A 371 -14.06 15.90 -27.97
CA ARG A 371 -14.12 15.32 -29.32
C ARG A 371 -14.97 16.20 -30.21
N GLU A 372 -14.38 16.71 -31.28
CA GLU A 372 -15.11 17.33 -32.39
C GLU A 372 -14.87 16.49 -33.64
N ASN A 373 -15.93 15.85 -34.14
CA ASN A 373 -15.86 14.86 -35.22
C ASN A 373 -14.79 13.77 -34.94
N ASN A 374 -13.72 13.71 -35.74
CA ASN A 374 -12.63 12.73 -35.61
C ASN A 374 -11.34 13.36 -35.05
N GLN A 375 -11.46 14.47 -34.31
CA GLN A 375 -10.34 15.19 -33.71
C GLN A 375 -10.58 15.45 -32.21
N LEU A 376 -9.49 15.70 -31.48
CA LEU A 376 -9.52 16.14 -30.09
C LEU A 376 -9.13 17.61 -30.04
N ILE A 377 -9.95 18.42 -29.37
CA ILE A 377 -9.77 19.85 -29.16
C ILE A 377 -9.42 20.10 -27.69
N TYR A 378 -8.40 20.91 -27.46
CA TYR A 378 -7.97 21.37 -26.14
C TYR A 378 -9.01 22.35 -25.59
N ALA A 379 -9.81 21.93 -24.60
CA ALA A 379 -10.95 22.71 -24.12
C ALA A 379 -10.61 23.61 -22.92
N ALA A 380 -9.78 23.12 -22.01
CA ALA A 380 -9.30 23.84 -20.83
C ALA A 380 -8.01 23.17 -20.31
N GLN A 381 -7.10 23.94 -19.71
CA GLN A 381 -5.96 23.39 -18.98
C GLN A 381 -6.41 22.90 -17.60
N VAL A 382 -5.95 21.73 -17.18
CA VAL A 382 -6.19 21.17 -15.84
C VAL A 382 -5.04 21.57 -14.94
N LYS A 383 -5.36 22.18 -13.79
CA LYS A 383 -4.37 22.43 -12.73
C LYS A 383 -4.05 21.11 -12.05
N VAL A 384 -2.80 20.67 -12.13
CA VAL A 384 -2.28 19.42 -11.54
C VAL A 384 -1.13 19.71 -10.56
N PRO A 385 -0.72 18.76 -9.70
CA PRO A 385 0.50 18.92 -8.90
C PRO A 385 1.78 18.83 -9.75
N PRO A 386 2.94 19.27 -9.22
CA PRO A 386 4.24 18.94 -9.79
C PRO A 386 4.45 17.43 -9.93
N ASP A 387 5.24 16.98 -10.90
CA ASP A 387 5.47 15.55 -11.21
C ASP A 387 4.19 14.72 -11.45
N TYR A 388 3.08 15.36 -11.84
CA TYR A 388 1.85 14.67 -12.20
C TYR A 388 2.08 13.69 -13.35
N LYS A 389 1.55 12.47 -13.22
CA LYS A 389 1.59 11.44 -14.25
C LYS A 389 0.17 11.00 -14.52
N ASN A 390 -0.30 11.18 -15.74
CA ASN A 390 -1.67 10.82 -16.08
C ASN A 390 -1.91 9.30 -15.93
N ILE A 391 -0.89 8.49 -16.20
CA ILE A 391 -0.90 7.02 -15.99
C ILE A 391 -0.97 6.69 -14.49
N GLY A 392 -2.00 5.92 -14.12
CA GLY A 392 -2.23 5.50 -12.74
C GLY A 392 -2.87 6.58 -11.85
N SER A 393 -3.21 7.75 -12.40
CA SER A 393 -3.87 8.81 -11.62
C SER A 393 -5.40 8.67 -11.58
N ALA A 394 -5.99 9.12 -10.48
CA ALA A 394 -7.44 9.18 -10.27
C ALA A 394 -7.86 10.56 -9.73
N PHE A 395 -9.13 10.91 -9.96
CA PHE A 395 -9.80 12.09 -9.44
C PHE A 395 -10.99 11.60 -8.62
N VAL A 396 -11.17 12.12 -7.41
CA VAL A 396 -12.20 11.67 -6.45
C VAL A 396 -12.35 12.71 -5.35
N ASP A 397 -13.59 13.07 -5.01
CA ASP A 397 -13.89 13.85 -3.81
C ASP A 397 -13.88 12.89 -2.61
N LEU A 398 -12.79 12.92 -1.83
CA LEU A 398 -12.62 12.06 -0.64
C LEU A 398 -13.16 12.74 0.62
N ASP A 399 -13.01 14.07 0.75
CA ASP A 399 -13.44 14.80 1.95
C ASP A 399 -14.90 15.29 1.92
N GLY A 400 -15.55 15.23 0.76
CA GLY A 400 -16.97 15.51 0.57
C GLY A 400 -17.30 16.99 0.35
N ASP A 401 -16.33 17.80 -0.10
CA ASP A 401 -16.53 19.24 -0.34
C ASP A 401 -17.00 19.59 -1.77
N GLY A 402 -17.14 18.61 -2.65
CA GLY A 402 -17.58 18.74 -4.04
C GLY A 402 -16.46 19.02 -5.04
N ASN A 403 -15.20 19.14 -4.60
CA ASN A 403 -14.03 19.32 -5.47
C ASN A 403 -13.17 18.05 -5.42
N PRO A 404 -12.86 17.41 -6.56
CA PRO A 404 -12.10 16.16 -6.52
C PRO A 404 -10.61 16.40 -6.19
N GLU A 405 -10.12 15.66 -5.19
CA GLU A 405 -8.69 15.43 -4.99
C GLU A 405 -8.07 14.65 -6.16
N ILE A 406 -6.78 14.89 -6.40
CA ILE A 406 -5.98 14.15 -7.38
C ILE A 406 -5.10 13.13 -6.65
N LEU A 407 -5.27 11.85 -7.00
CA LEU A 407 -4.38 10.77 -6.57
C LEU A 407 -3.32 10.52 -7.64
N ASN A 408 -2.05 10.56 -7.25
CA ASN A 408 -0.90 10.41 -8.17
C ASN A 408 0.23 9.57 -7.54
N TYR A 409 0.97 8.83 -8.37
CA TYR A 409 2.12 8.05 -7.91
C TYR A 409 3.42 8.86 -8.01
N LEU A 410 4.07 9.05 -6.86
CA LEU A 410 5.36 9.70 -6.74
C LEU A 410 6.47 8.91 -7.45
N SER A 411 7.59 9.56 -7.72
CA SER A 411 8.72 8.95 -8.44
C SER A 411 9.47 7.87 -7.63
N ASP A 412 9.24 7.80 -6.32
CA ASP A 412 9.70 6.71 -5.43
C ASP A 412 8.71 5.52 -5.33
N GLY A 413 7.51 5.66 -5.91
CA GLY A 413 6.44 4.65 -5.88
C GLY A 413 5.42 4.80 -4.75
N ARG A 414 5.49 5.86 -3.92
CA ARG A 414 4.41 6.22 -2.98
C ARG A 414 3.17 6.73 -3.71
N LEU A 415 2.00 6.58 -3.09
CA LEU A 415 0.74 7.18 -3.54
C LEU A 415 0.52 8.48 -2.75
N ALA A 416 0.26 9.58 -3.44
CA ALA A 416 -0.04 10.88 -2.84
C ALA A 416 -1.43 11.38 -3.24
N VAL A 417 -2.08 12.11 -2.33
CA VAL A 417 -3.36 12.81 -2.53
C VAL A 417 -3.07 14.30 -2.54
N TYR A 418 -3.61 15.00 -3.54
CA TYR A 418 -3.46 16.44 -3.71
C TYR A 418 -4.81 17.16 -3.73
N LYS A 419 -4.93 18.23 -2.95
CA LYS A 419 -6.04 19.19 -2.99
C LYS A 419 -5.47 20.56 -3.40
N ASP A 420 -6.05 21.23 -4.39
CA ASP A 420 -5.55 22.50 -4.96
C ASP A 420 -4.07 22.51 -5.42
N SER A 421 -3.54 21.36 -5.88
CA SER A 421 -2.10 21.12 -6.14
C SER A 421 -1.19 21.11 -4.90
N LYS A 422 -1.74 21.11 -3.67
CA LYS A 422 -1.00 20.88 -2.42
C LYS A 422 -1.12 19.42 -2.01
N GLU A 423 -0.02 18.83 -1.59
CA GLU A 423 -0.01 17.50 -1.00
C GLU A 423 -0.73 17.53 0.36
N VAL A 424 -1.74 16.68 0.53
CA VAL A 424 -2.54 16.59 1.77
C VAL A 424 -2.40 15.23 2.47
N TRP A 425 -1.96 14.21 1.75
CA TRP A 425 -1.60 12.89 2.30
C TRP A 425 -0.64 12.15 1.36
N VAL A 426 0.23 11.29 1.93
CA VAL A 426 1.08 10.36 1.18
C VAL A 426 1.15 9.02 1.91
N SER A 427 1.19 7.91 1.17
CA SER A 427 1.43 6.58 1.72
C SER A 427 2.79 6.53 2.44
N PRO A 428 2.90 5.96 3.65
CA PRO A 428 4.14 6.01 4.44
C PRO A 428 5.30 5.21 3.84
N TYR A 429 5.03 4.36 2.85
CA TYR A 429 6.01 3.57 2.10
C TYR A 429 5.59 3.47 0.62
N PRO A 430 6.54 3.15 -0.30
CA PRO A 430 6.22 2.87 -1.69
C PRO A 430 5.23 1.70 -1.84
N VAL A 431 4.23 1.89 -2.71
CA VAL A 431 3.16 0.90 -2.94
C VAL A 431 3.12 0.43 -4.40
N ALA A 432 3.53 1.26 -5.36
CA ALA A 432 3.40 0.96 -6.78
C ALA A 432 4.69 0.33 -7.36
N LYS A 433 4.70 -1.00 -7.49
CA LYS A 433 5.74 -1.77 -8.19
C LYS A 433 5.15 -2.58 -9.34
N HIS A 434 5.87 -2.71 -10.45
CA HIS A 434 5.36 -3.40 -11.63
C HIS A 434 6.44 -4.17 -12.42
N PHE A 435 6.08 -5.32 -12.98
CA PHE A 435 7.02 -6.15 -13.75
C PHE A 435 7.20 -5.69 -15.21
N TYR A 436 6.10 -5.30 -15.87
CA TYR A 436 6.14 -4.70 -17.21
C TYR A 436 6.70 -3.29 -17.17
N GLU A 437 7.54 -2.94 -18.14
CA GLU A 437 8.20 -1.65 -18.25
C GLU A 437 8.24 -1.18 -19.71
N VAL A 438 7.91 0.09 -19.95
CA VAL A 438 8.13 0.80 -21.22
C VAL A 438 9.33 1.72 -21.05
N LYS A 439 10.20 1.81 -22.05
CA LYS A 439 11.45 2.58 -21.99
C LYS A 439 11.45 3.71 -23.00
N LEU A 440 11.56 4.94 -22.51
CA LEU A 440 11.98 6.06 -23.34
C LEU A 440 13.49 5.91 -23.58
N VAL A 441 13.88 5.61 -24.81
CA VAL A 441 15.27 5.45 -25.23
C VAL A 441 15.65 6.54 -26.22
N LYS A 442 16.88 7.05 -26.13
CA LYS A 442 17.38 8.11 -27.01
C LYS A 442 18.83 7.86 -27.40
N GLY A 443 19.13 7.93 -28.70
CA GLY A 443 20.46 7.73 -29.26
C GLY A 443 20.39 7.29 -30.72
N LYS A 444 21.54 7.07 -31.35
CA LYS A 444 21.60 6.32 -32.61
C LYS A 444 21.42 4.83 -32.31
N LYS A 445 20.99 4.06 -33.31
CA LYS A 445 20.83 2.61 -33.19
C LYS A 445 22.16 1.95 -32.75
N GLY A 446 22.16 1.23 -31.63
CA GLY A 446 23.36 0.67 -30.99
C GLY A 446 24.10 1.61 -30.02
N GLN A 447 23.56 2.80 -29.74
CA GLN A 447 24.08 3.81 -28.80
C GLN A 447 22.94 4.43 -27.96
N GLU A 448 21.84 3.72 -27.79
CA GLU A 448 20.65 4.21 -27.09
C GLU A 448 20.84 4.25 -25.57
N VAL A 449 20.46 5.38 -24.96
CA VAL A 449 20.43 5.57 -23.51
C VAL A 449 18.97 5.56 -23.04
N VAL A 450 18.68 4.80 -21.98
CA VAL A 450 17.36 4.84 -21.31
C VAL A 450 17.23 6.14 -20.54
N LYS A 451 16.30 7.01 -20.97
CA LYS A 451 15.98 8.30 -20.34
C LYS A 451 14.94 8.14 -19.21
N LYS A 452 13.89 7.38 -19.47
CA LYS A 452 12.78 7.15 -18.54
C LYS A 452 12.34 5.69 -18.60
N ILE A 453 11.94 5.16 -17.45
CA ILE A 453 11.17 3.91 -17.36
C ILE A 453 9.76 4.27 -16.91
N VAL A 454 8.76 3.73 -17.60
CA VAL A 454 7.34 3.97 -17.37
C VAL A 454 6.67 2.64 -17.05
N TYR A 455 5.75 2.69 -16.09
CA TYR A 455 5.02 1.53 -15.59
C TYR A 455 3.51 1.74 -15.76
N PRO A 456 2.73 0.71 -16.12
CA PRO A 456 1.27 0.76 -16.15
C PRO A 456 0.73 0.67 -14.71
N PHE A 457 0.99 1.69 -13.90
CA PHE A 457 0.49 1.68 -12.52
C PHE A 457 -1.03 1.62 -12.49
N ILE A 458 -1.54 0.74 -11.63
CA ILE A 458 -2.96 0.48 -11.48
C ILE A 458 -3.61 1.73 -10.92
N LYS A 459 -4.59 2.25 -11.65
CA LYS A 459 -5.38 3.40 -11.23
C LYS A 459 -6.10 3.09 -9.91
N PRO A 460 -5.99 3.94 -8.87
CA PRO A 460 -6.82 3.83 -7.68
C PRO A 460 -8.31 3.94 -8.07
N VAL A 461 -9.15 3.09 -7.48
CA VAL A 461 -10.56 2.91 -7.87
C VAL A 461 -11.47 3.48 -6.78
N PRO A 462 -12.17 4.61 -7.03
CA PRO A 462 -13.17 5.14 -6.12
C PRO A 462 -14.40 4.24 -6.03
N ALA A 463 -14.91 4.00 -4.83
CA ALA A 463 -16.16 3.32 -4.56
C ALA A 463 -16.62 3.55 -3.12
N ASP A 464 -17.94 3.56 -2.89
CA ASP A 464 -18.54 3.49 -1.56
C ASP A 464 -18.50 2.02 -1.08
N ILE A 465 -17.41 1.63 -0.42
CA ILE A 465 -17.17 0.23 0.02
C ILE A 465 -17.91 -0.05 1.32
N ASN A 466 -18.09 0.97 2.16
CA ASN A 466 -18.71 0.83 3.48
C ASN A 466 -20.26 0.98 3.45
N LYS A 467 -20.82 1.56 2.37
CA LYS A 467 -22.25 1.90 2.14
C LYS A 467 -22.79 3.01 3.03
N ASP A 468 -21.99 4.05 3.29
CA ASP A 468 -22.38 5.27 4.01
C ASP A 468 -22.73 6.45 3.11
N GLY A 469 -22.48 6.34 1.80
CA GLY A 469 -22.73 7.36 0.78
C GLY A 469 -21.52 8.24 0.45
N LYS A 470 -20.35 8.01 1.06
CA LYS A 470 -19.08 8.63 0.70
C LYS A 470 -18.24 7.69 -0.17
N LEU A 471 -17.26 8.23 -0.88
CA LEU A 471 -16.31 7.44 -1.63
C LEU A 471 -15.08 7.13 -0.78
N GLU A 472 -14.70 5.86 -0.73
CA GLU A 472 -13.33 5.47 -0.48
C GLU A 472 -12.60 5.20 -1.80
N VAL A 473 -11.30 4.93 -1.71
CA VAL A 473 -10.46 4.52 -2.83
C VAL A 473 -9.81 3.17 -2.52
N LEU A 474 -9.98 2.22 -3.42
CA LEU A 474 -9.17 1.02 -3.46
C LEU A 474 -7.86 1.27 -4.21
N PHE A 475 -6.72 0.92 -3.62
CA PHE A 475 -5.42 0.95 -4.30
C PHE A 475 -4.60 -0.31 -4.02
N VAL A 476 -3.71 -0.63 -4.97
CA VAL A 476 -2.83 -1.79 -4.88
C VAL A 476 -1.48 -1.38 -4.29
N SER A 477 -1.00 -2.20 -3.35
CA SER A 477 0.39 -2.21 -2.90
C SER A 477 1.04 -3.52 -3.37
N SER A 478 2.19 -3.41 -4.02
CA SER A 478 2.98 -4.54 -4.50
C SER A 478 4.44 -4.36 -4.08
N GLU A 479 5.08 -5.42 -3.60
CA GLU A 479 6.50 -5.46 -3.29
C GLU A 479 7.20 -6.47 -4.19
N SER A 480 8.44 -6.18 -4.59
CA SER A 480 9.26 -7.09 -5.41
C SER A 480 10.73 -7.01 -5.00
N PRO A 481 11.31 -8.06 -4.39
CA PRO A 481 12.67 -8.01 -3.85
C PRO A 481 13.75 -8.01 -4.95
N LEU A 482 13.39 -8.27 -6.21
CA LEU A 482 14.33 -8.49 -7.31
C LEU A 482 14.56 -7.26 -8.22
N GLU A 483 14.00 -6.09 -7.89
CA GLU A 483 14.14 -4.89 -8.74
C GLU A 483 15.61 -4.56 -9.08
N LYS A 484 16.51 -4.64 -8.09
CA LYS A 484 17.93 -4.26 -8.24
C LYS A 484 18.70 -5.19 -9.18
N VAL A 485 18.30 -6.46 -9.27
CA VAL A 485 18.95 -7.50 -10.09
C VAL A 485 18.15 -7.88 -11.34
N LYS A 486 16.99 -7.25 -11.56
CA LYS A 486 16.05 -7.53 -12.66
C LYS A 486 16.71 -7.59 -14.04
N ARG A 487 17.77 -6.79 -14.26
CA ARG A 487 18.51 -6.70 -15.53
C ARG A 487 19.42 -7.90 -15.79
N ASP A 488 19.83 -8.62 -14.75
CA ASP A 488 20.71 -9.79 -14.83
C ASP A 488 19.91 -11.10 -15.00
N LEU A 489 18.58 -11.04 -14.82
CA LEU A 489 17.69 -12.19 -14.90
C LEU A 489 17.21 -12.43 -16.33
N LYS A 490 17.30 -13.69 -16.79
CA LYS A 490 16.71 -14.14 -18.07
C LYS A 490 15.18 -14.04 -18.10
N TYR A 491 14.54 -14.04 -16.93
CA TYR A 491 13.10 -13.85 -16.74
C TYR A 491 12.86 -13.37 -15.30
N ILE A 492 11.79 -12.62 -15.09
CA ILE A 492 11.32 -12.21 -13.76
C ILE A 492 10.48 -13.35 -13.17
N PRO A 493 10.83 -13.93 -12.00
CA PRO A 493 9.96 -14.85 -11.29
C PRO A 493 8.88 -14.04 -10.56
N LEU A 494 7.68 -13.92 -11.15
CA LEU A 494 6.60 -13.10 -10.60
C LEU A 494 6.15 -13.58 -9.21
N ASN A 495 6.33 -14.86 -8.89
CA ASN A 495 6.10 -15.42 -7.56
C ASN A 495 7.05 -14.89 -6.46
N SER A 496 8.10 -14.12 -6.79
CA SER A 496 8.91 -13.44 -5.77
C SER A 496 8.22 -12.18 -5.22
N ALA A 497 7.18 -11.68 -5.89
CA ALA A 497 6.44 -10.51 -5.47
C ALA A 497 5.28 -10.87 -4.52
N THR A 498 4.88 -9.90 -3.72
CA THR A 498 3.68 -9.92 -2.88
C THR A 498 2.82 -8.72 -3.25
N SER A 499 1.50 -8.89 -3.26
CA SER A 499 0.55 -7.81 -3.53
C SER A 499 -0.64 -7.85 -2.58
N GLN A 500 -1.20 -6.69 -2.27
CA GLN A 500 -2.31 -6.50 -1.35
C GLN A 500 -3.16 -5.31 -1.79
N ILE A 501 -4.44 -5.29 -1.40
CA ILE A 501 -5.36 -4.19 -1.68
C ILE A 501 -5.64 -3.43 -0.39
N PHE A 502 -5.50 -2.11 -0.46
CA PHE A 502 -5.82 -1.17 0.59
C PHE A 502 -7.07 -0.36 0.23
N VAL A 503 -7.81 0.03 1.26
CA VAL A 503 -8.75 1.15 1.24
C VAL A 503 -8.01 2.39 1.73
N LEU A 504 -8.23 3.53 1.08
CA LEU A 504 -7.97 4.90 1.56
C LEU A 504 -9.31 5.62 1.69
N GLY A 505 -9.57 6.27 2.82
CA GLY A 505 -10.80 7.05 3.05
C GLY A 505 -10.53 8.26 3.94
N PHE A 506 -11.57 9.07 4.19
CA PHE A 506 -11.46 10.32 4.95
C PHE A 506 -12.57 10.47 6.01
N GLU A 507 -12.15 10.61 7.27
CA GLU A 507 -13.02 10.85 8.43
C GLU A 507 -12.47 12.04 9.24
N GLY A 508 -12.36 13.22 8.61
CA GLY A 508 -11.70 14.40 9.19
C GLY A 508 -10.16 14.32 9.18
N THR A 509 -9.62 13.12 8.99
CA THR A 509 -8.25 12.84 8.55
C THR A 509 -8.29 11.68 7.55
N TYR A 510 -7.29 11.61 6.68
CA TYR A 510 -7.07 10.44 5.84
C TYR A 510 -6.70 9.23 6.70
N PHE A 511 -7.29 8.08 6.40
CA PHE A 511 -6.91 6.77 6.93
C PHE A 511 -6.72 5.78 5.80
N PHE A 512 -5.89 4.76 6.00
CA PHE A 512 -5.80 3.64 5.05
C PHE A 512 -5.63 2.31 5.77
N ARG A 513 -6.16 1.23 5.20
CA ARG A 513 -6.14 -0.12 5.80
C ARG A 513 -6.21 -1.22 4.76
N ASN A 514 -5.54 -2.35 5.00
CA ASN A 514 -5.57 -3.48 4.09
C ASN A 514 -6.93 -4.20 4.19
N LEU A 515 -7.45 -4.71 3.06
CA LEU A 515 -8.71 -5.47 3.05
C LEU A 515 -8.53 -6.94 3.46
N TRP A 516 -7.38 -7.54 3.08
CA TRP A 516 -7.04 -8.91 3.41
C TRP A 516 -5.50 -9.08 3.45
N ALA A 517 -5.03 -10.31 3.69
CA ALA A 517 -3.61 -10.63 3.74
C ALA A 517 -2.95 -10.61 2.34
N SER A 518 -1.67 -10.30 2.27
CA SER A 518 -0.92 -10.27 1.00
C SER A 518 -0.98 -11.60 0.23
N GLN A 519 -1.04 -11.50 -1.10
CA GLN A 519 -1.05 -12.61 -2.04
C GLN A 519 0.26 -12.65 -2.84
N THR A 520 0.81 -13.84 -3.06
CA THR A 520 1.99 -14.03 -3.92
C THR A 520 1.67 -13.71 -5.38
N GLY A 521 2.50 -12.89 -6.02
CA GLY A 521 2.32 -12.40 -7.39
C GLY A 521 2.14 -10.89 -7.45
N PHE A 522 1.98 -10.37 -8.68
CA PHE A 522 1.61 -8.98 -8.93
C PHE A 522 0.10 -8.89 -9.14
N ILE A 523 -0.59 -8.03 -8.39
CA ILE A 523 -1.90 -7.58 -8.85
C ILE A 523 -1.65 -6.61 -10.02
N THR A 524 -2.41 -6.74 -11.11
CA THR A 524 -2.22 -5.92 -12.33
C THR A 524 -3.48 -5.21 -12.82
N GLY A 525 -4.63 -5.49 -12.21
CA GLY A 525 -5.88 -4.85 -12.54
C GLY A 525 -6.78 -4.84 -11.34
N LEU A 526 -7.59 -3.79 -11.23
CA LEU A 526 -8.48 -3.54 -10.12
C LEU A 526 -9.71 -2.80 -10.66
N GLY A 527 -10.89 -3.16 -10.19
CA GLY A 527 -12.12 -2.48 -10.51
C GLY A 527 -13.22 -2.83 -9.52
N VAL A 528 -14.23 -1.98 -9.47
CA VAL A 528 -15.47 -2.20 -8.72
C VAL A 528 -16.62 -2.19 -9.71
N PHE A 529 -17.49 -3.19 -9.61
CA PHE A 529 -18.76 -3.23 -10.32
C PHE A 529 -19.83 -3.70 -9.34
N GLU A 530 -20.93 -2.93 -9.23
CA GLU A 530 -21.91 -3.05 -8.15
C GLU A 530 -21.22 -3.15 -6.77
N ASN A 531 -21.34 -4.31 -6.12
CA ASN A 531 -20.79 -4.64 -4.82
C ASN A 531 -19.63 -5.67 -4.91
N GLY A 532 -19.02 -5.81 -6.08
CA GLY A 532 -17.89 -6.70 -6.35
C GLY A 532 -16.58 -5.95 -6.60
N ILE A 533 -15.53 -6.29 -5.84
CA ILE A 533 -14.14 -5.92 -6.12
C ILE A 533 -13.54 -7.01 -6.99
N TYR A 534 -13.22 -6.66 -8.24
CA TYR A 534 -12.59 -7.52 -9.22
C TYR A 534 -11.10 -7.17 -9.35
N TYR A 535 -10.23 -8.17 -9.42
CA TYR A 535 -8.80 -7.93 -9.64
C TYR A 535 -8.09 -9.12 -10.28
N THR A 536 -7.01 -8.84 -11.02
CA THR A 536 -6.12 -9.85 -11.62
C THR A 536 -4.87 -10.03 -10.79
N LEU A 537 -4.43 -11.27 -10.58
CA LEU A 537 -3.19 -11.64 -9.88
C LEU A 537 -2.31 -12.48 -10.82
N VAL A 538 -1.12 -11.99 -11.15
CA VAL A 538 -0.20 -12.60 -12.13
C VAL A 538 0.98 -13.27 -11.44
N LYS A 539 1.24 -14.52 -11.85
CA LYS A 539 2.26 -15.43 -11.33
C LYS A 539 3.06 -16.04 -12.47
N GLY A 540 4.08 -16.84 -12.15
CA GLY A 540 4.93 -17.54 -13.12
C GLY A 540 6.18 -16.76 -13.51
N LYS A 541 6.55 -16.82 -14.80
CA LYS A 541 7.77 -16.22 -15.34
C LYS A 541 7.43 -15.21 -16.43
N TYR A 542 7.89 -13.96 -16.28
CA TYR A 542 7.76 -12.94 -17.30
C TYR A 542 9.11 -12.66 -18.00
N PRO A 543 9.16 -12.61 -19.34
CA PRO A 543 8.09 -12.93 -20.29
C PRO A 543 7.89 -14.45 -20.46
N GLY A 544 6.73 -14.83 -21.02
CA GLY A 544 6.53 -16.11 -21.72
C GLY A 544 5.85 -17.26 -20.97
N ALA A 545 6.05 -17.41 -19.66
CA ALA A 545 5.44 -18.50 -18.88
C ALA A 545 4.74 -17.97 -17.61
N ALA A 546 3.94 -16.92 -17.79
CA ALA A 546 3.06 -16.37 -16.78
C ALA A 546 1.67 -17.03 -16.79
N GLU A 547 0.99 -16.95 -15.66
CA GLU A 547 -0.40 -17.36 -15.44
C GLU A 547 -1.11 -16.22 -14.70
N SER A 548 -2.32 -15.87 -15.13
CA SER A 548 -3.12 -14.80 -14.53
C SER A 548 -4.38 -15.38 -13.91
N GLU A 549 -4.65 -15.05 -12.66
CA GLU A 549 -5.82 -15.48 -11.90
C GLU A 549 -6.77 -14.29 -11.74
N LEU A 550 -8.05 -14.49 -12.02
CA LEU A 550 -9.10 -13.50 -11.80
C LEU A 550 -9.78 -13.77 -10.46
N TYR A 551 -9.89 -12.75 -9.61
CA TYR A 551 -10.52 -12.82 -8.30
C TYR A 551 -11.73 -11.89 -8.18
N LEU A 552 -12.66 -12.26 -7.29
CA LEU A 552 -13.80 -11.47 -6.84
C LEU A 552 -13.89 -11.51 -5.31
N SER A 553 -14.03 -10.33 -4.71
CA SER A 553 -14.47 -10.13 -3.33
C SER A 553 -15.79 -9.34 -3.33
N ILE A 554 -16.70 -9.61 -2.40
CA ILE A 554 -18.01 -8.95 -2.31
C ILE A 554 -18.08 -8.15 -1.00
N PHE A 555 -18.60 -6.92 -1.05
CA PHE A 555 -18.74 -6.01 0.10
C PHE A 555 -20.18 -5.53 0.32
#